data_AF-A0A949U8Q2-F1
#
_entry.id   AF-A0A949U8Q2-F1
#
_cell.length_a   1.000
_cell.length_b   1.000
_cell.length_c   1.000
_cell.angle_alpha   90.00
_cell.angle_beta   90.00
_cell.angle_gamma   90.00
#
_symmetry.space_group_name_H-M   'P 1'
#
loop_
_entity.id
_entity.type
_entity.pdbx_description
1 polymer ?
#
loop_
_entity_poly.entity_id
_entity_poly.type
_entity_poly.pdbx_seq_one_letter_code
_entity_poly.pdbx_strand_id
1 'polypeptide(L)'
;MLRLSWVICICLAAFPLWGESASKPSPKYEVATITDVQTHPDSTSDAVSYDVSVRVGSTIYQVLYTPPLAVDTIKYAAGRELLVQVNEKTITYNDILGQSLEVPIVSQRPASKQPK
;
A
#
# COMPACT_ATOMS: atom_id res chain seq x y z
N MET A 1 39.45 48.04 -6.23
CA MET A 1 39.05 46.61 -6.27
C MET A 1 38.10 46.19 -5.12
N LEU A 2 37.60 47.12 -4.29
CA LEU A 2 36.75 46.83 -3.12
C LEU A 2 35.24 47.03 -3.36
N ARG A 3 34.81 47.15 -4.62
CA ARG A 3 33.38 47.34 -4.99
C ARG A 3 32.75 46.14 -5.70
N LEU A 4 33.58 45.21 -6.18
CA LEU A 4 33.12 44.00 -6.85
C LEU A 4 32.78 42.87 -5.85
N SER A 5 33.39 42.91 -4.66
CA SER A 5 33.22 41.90 -3.62
C SER A 5 31.86 41.94 -2.92
N TRP A 6 31.13 43.07 -2.99
CA TRP A 6 29.83 43.19 -2.30
C TRP A 6 28.69 42.56 -3.10
N VAL A 7 28.78 42.60 -4.43
CA VAL A 7 27.75 42.03 -5.34
C VAL A 7 27.77 40.50 -5.27
N ILE A 8 28.93 39.89 -5.08
CA ILE A 8 29.09 38.42 -4.99
C ILE A 8 28.46 37.87 -3.70
N CYS A 9 28.58 38.58 -2.57
CA CYS A 9 27.96 38.15 -1.31
C CYS A 9 26.43 38.25 -1.32
N ILE A 10 25.84 39.16 -2.11
CA ILE A 10 24.39 39.33 -2.19
C ILE A 10 23.74 38.20 -3.02
N CYS A 11 24.45 37.61 -3.98
CA CYS A 11 23.95 36.48 -4.77
C CYS A 11 23.89 35.15 -3.97
N LEU A 12 24.66 35.01 -2.89
CA LEU A 12 24.68 33.79 -2.06
C LEU A 12 23.55 33.73 -1.01
N ALA A 13 22.88 34.85 -0.74
CA ALA A 13 21.77 34.91 0.21
C ALA A 13 20.37 34.71 -0.43
N ALA A 14 20.31 34.53 -1.74
CA ALA A 14 19.07 34.41 -2.51
C ALA A 14 18.86 33.02 -3.12
N PHE A 15 19.49 31.96 -2.59
CA PHE A 15 19.00 30.62 -2.84
C PHE A 15 17.82 30.37 -1.89
N PRO A 16 16.57 30.34 -2.41
CA PRO A 16 15.44 30.03 -1.57
C PRO A 16 15.65 28.63 -0.99
N LEU A 17 15.15 28.44 0.23
CA LEU A 17 14.65 27.17 0.73
C LEU A 17 13.91 26.44 -0.40
N TRP A 18 14.60 25.61 -1.16
CA TRP A 18 13.99 24.76 -2.18
C TRP A 18 14.79 23.48 -2.24
N GLY A 19 14.27 22.45 -1.56
CA GLY A 19 14.91 21.15 -1.60
C GLY A 19 14.58 20.17 -0.48
N GLU A 20 13.74 20.49 0.51
CA GLU A 20 13.03 19.41 1.21
C GLU A 20 11.87 18.97 0.32
N SER A 21 12.20 18.33 -0.80
CA SER A 21 11.28 17.34 -1.36
C SER A 21 11.08 16.34 -0.25
N ALA A 22 9.97 16.48 0.50
CA ALA A 22 9.55 15.49 1.47
C ALA A 22 9.59 14.15 0.75
N SER A 23 10.63 13.36 1.03
CA SER A 23 10.82 12.04 0.47
C SER A 23 9.54 11.28 0.83
N LYS A 24 8.63 11.06 -0.13
CA LYS A 24 7.52 10.13 0.10
C LYS A 24 8.21 8.84 0.57
N PRO A 25 7.96 8.37 1.82
CA PRO A 25 8.63 7.17 2.31
C PRO A 25 8.39 6.07 1.27
N SER A 26 9.46 5.45 0.81
CA SER A 26 9.34 4.41 -0.21
C SER A 26 8.49 3.28 0.39
N PRO A 27 7.48 2.79 -0.35
CA PRO A 27 6.61 1.75 0.15
C PRO A 27 7.45 0.49 0.43
N LYS A 28 7.35 -0.03 1.66
CA LYS A 28 8.13 -1.15 2.18
C LYS A 28 7.23 -2.38 2.32
N TYR A 29 7.82 -3.57 2.22
CA TYR A 29 7.16 -4.81 2.59
C TYR A 29 6.98 -4.92 4.11
N GLU A 30 5.73 -5.10 4.53
CA GLU A 30 5.30 -5.23 5.90
C GLU A 30 4.47 -6.49 6.08
N VAL A 31 4.44 -7.02 7.31
CA VAL A 31 3.58 -8.15 7.64
C VAL A 31 2.13 -7.67 7.67
N ALA A 32 1.29 -8.41 6.98
CA ALA A 32 -0.14 -8.21 6.93
C ALA A 32 -0.88 -9.47 7.36
N THR A 33 -2.02 -9.32 8.03
CA THR A 33 -2.89 -10.43 8.41
C THR A 33 -4.21 -10.31 7.66
N ILE A 34 -4.64 -11.37 6.98
CA ILE A 34 -5.99 -11.43 6.41
C ILE A 34 -6.97 -11.59 7.56
N THR A 35 -7.84 -10.61 7.78
CA THR A 35 -8.78 -10.61 8.92
C THR A 35 -10.16 -11.12 8.54
N ASP A 36 -10.55 -10.96 7.27
CA ASP A 36 -11.86 -11.37 6.77
C ASP A 36 -11.84 -11.55 5.26
N VAL A 37 -12.68 -12.45 4.75
CA VAL A 37 -12.83 -12.75 3.31
C VAL A 37 -14.30 -12.97 3.01
N GLN A 38 -14.85 -12.19 2.10
CA GLN A 38 -16.24 -12.28 1.66
C GLN A 38 -16.31 -12.39 0.14
N THR A 39 -17.30 -13.12 -0.38
CA THR A 39 -17.55 -13.16 -1.83
C THR A 39 -18.11 -11.83 -2.30
N HIS A 40 -17.55 -11.30 -3.39
CA HIS A 40 -18.00 -10.05 -3.98
C HIS A 40 -19.31 -10.27 -4.78
N PRO A 41 -20.38 -9.50 -4.51
CA PRO A 41 -21.72 -9.78 -5.05
C PRO A 41 -21.83 -9.59 -6.57
N ASP A 42 -20.98 -8.78 -7.19
CA ASP A 42 -21.04 -8.46 -8.63
C ASP A 42 -20.00 -9.22 -9.46
N SER A 43 -20.00 -10.55 -9.36
CA SER A 43 -19.21 -11.41 -10.26
C SER A 43 -19.91 -11.49 -11.63
N THR A 44 -19.94 -10.39 -12.39
CA THR A 44 -20.52 -10.36 -13.76
C THR A 44 -19.64 -11.10 -14.79
N SER A 45 -18.41 -11.43 -14.40
CA SER A 45 -17.51 -12.33 -15.11
C SER A 45 -17.65 -13.76 -14.60
N ASP A 46 -17.32 -14.75 -15.44
CA ASP A 46 -17.17 -16.17 -15.02
C ASP A 46 -16.17 -16.37 -13.87
N ALA A 47 -15.37 -15.35 -13.54
CA ALA A 47 -14.46 -15.33 -12.39
C ALA A 47 -15.13 -14.79 -11.12
N VAL A 48 -15.05 -15.57 -10.04
CA VAL A 48 -15.49 -15.18 -8.68
C VAL A 48 -14.50 -14.17 -8.09
N SER A 49 -15.00 -13.03 -7.63
CA SER A 49 -14.19 -12.04 -6.92
C SER A 49 -14.48 -12.05 -5.42
N TYR A 50 -13.52 -11.57 -4.62
CA TYR A 50 -13.58 -11.55 -3.17
C TYR A 50 -13.22 -10.18 -2.62
N ASP A 51 -14.02 -9.72 -1.67
CA ASP A 51 -13.66 -8.62 -0.78
C ASP A 51 -12.78 -9.17 0.35
N VAL A 52 -11.50 -8.80 0.36
CA VAL A 52 -10.51 -9.29 1.32
C VAL A 52 -10.10 -8.15 2.23
N SER A 53 -10.29 -8.33 3.54
CA SER A 53 -9.80 -7.39 4.56
C SER A 53 -8.41 -7.81 5.03
N VAL A 54 -7.44 -6.90 4.90
CA VAL A 54 -6.03 -7.10 5.22
C VAL A 54 -5.60 -6.05 6.24
N ARG A 55 -5.14 -6.49 7.41
CA ARG A 55 -4.60 -5.63 8.44
C ARG A 55 -3.10 -5.47 8.27
N VAL A 56 -2.64 -4.22 8.12
CA VAL A 56 -1.21 -3.84 8.13
C VAL A 56 -1.02 -2.84 9.26
N GLY A 57 -0.24 -3.22 10.28
CA GLY A 57 -0.08 -2.42 11.49
C GLY A 57 -1.43 -2.06 12.15
N SER A 58 -1.76 -0.76 12.14
CA SER A 58 -2.99 -0.20 12.71
C SER A 58 -4.09 0.11 11.69
N THR A 59 -3.95 -0.32 10.44
CA THR A 59 -4.90 -0.03 9.36
C THR A 59 -5.43 -1.33 8.77
N ILE A 60 -6.74 -1.40 8.53
CA ILE A 60 -7.39 -2.46 7.76
C ILE A 60 -7.70 -1.90 6.38
N TYR A 61 -7.14 -2.54 5.36
CA TYR A 61 -7.41 -2.28 3.95
C TYR A 61 -8.38 -3.33 3.43
N GLN A 62 -9.39 -2.91 2.69
CA GLN A 62 -10.21 -3.81 1.89
C GLN A 62 -9.70 -3.79 0.45
N VAL A 63 -9.44 -4.96 -0.10
CA VAL A 63 -9.00 -5.12 -1.48
C VAL A 63 -9.98 -6.01 -2.24
N LEU A 64 -10.14 -5.74 -3.53
CA LEU A 64 -10.89 -6.61 -4.44
C LEU A 64 -9.90 -7.60 -5.05
N TYR A 65 -10.10 -8.89 -4.78
CA TYR A 65 -9.24 -9.96 -5.25
C TYR A 65 -9.98 -10.92 -6.17
N THR A 66 -9.46 -11.12 -7.37
CA THR A 66 -9.93 -12.13 -8.32
C THR A 66 -8.84 -13.19 -8.45
N PRO A 67 -9.08 -14.44 -8.04
CA PRO A 67 -8.10 -15.51 -8.17
C PRO A 67 -7.72 -15.73 -9.65
N PRO A 68 -6.41 -15.88 -9.98
CA PRO A 68 -5.96 -16.09 -11.35
C PRO A 68 -6.31 -17.48 -11.89
N LEU A 69 -6.45 -18.46 -10.98
CA LEU A 69 -6.98 -19.78 -11.25
C LEU A 69 -8.36 -19.84 -10.58
N ALA A 70 -9.34 -20.55 -11.14
CA ALA A 70 -10.68 -20.75 -10.57
C ALA A 70 -10.66 -21.61 -9.28
N VAL A 71 -9.76 -21.28 -8.37
CA VAL A 71 -9.40 -21.97 -7.15
C VAL A 71 -9.77 -21.05 -6.01
N ASP A 72 -10.87 -21.38 -5.33
CA ASP A 72 -11.48 -20.57 -4.27
C ASP A 72 -10.77 -20.73 -2.92
N THR A 73 -9.47 -21.01 -2.88
CA THR A 73 -8.75 -21.25 -1.62
C THR A 73 -8.69 -20.02 -0.73
N ILE A 74 -8.86 -18.83 -1.30
CA ILE A 74 -8.83 -17.57 -0.57
C ILE A 74 -9.94 -17.46 0.49
N LYS A 75 -11.09 -18.14 0.31
CA LYS A 75 -12.19 -18.11 1.29
C LYS A 75 -11.82 -18.67 2.67
N TYR A 76 -10.72 -19.43 2.76
CA TYR A 76 -10.18 -19.98 4.00
C TYR A 76 -8.88 -19.28 4.44
N ALA A 77 -8.60 -18.09 3.92
CA ALA A 77 -7.35 -17.39 4.17
C ALA A 77 -7.37 -16.48 5.41
N ALA A 78 -8.52 -16.29 6.06
CA ALA A 78 -8.58 -15.55 7.32
C ALA A 78 -7.62 -16.13 8.36
N GLY A 79 -6.90 -15.26 9.06
CA GLY A 79 -5.83 -15.59 10.00
C GLY A 79 -4.45 -15.82 9.36
N ARG A 80 -4.33 -15.89 8.02
CA ARG A 80 -3.03 -16.02 7.36
C ARG A 80 -2.27 -14.70 7.39
N GLU A 81 -0.96 -14.81 7.60
CA GLU A 81 -0.02 -13.70 7.47
C GLU A 81 0.69 -13.75 6.11
N LEU A 82 0.90 -12.60 5.51
CA LEU A 82 1.63 -12.43 4.25
C LEU A 82 2.41 -11.12 4.24
N LEU A 83 3.50 -11.08 3.48
CA LEU A 83 4.22 -9.83 3.23
C LEU A 83 3.53 -9.06 2.13
N VAL A 84 3.25 -7.79 2.41
CA VAL A 84 2.64 -6.89 1.45
C VAL A 84 3.34 -5.55 1.43
N GLN A 85 3.33 -4.89 0.28
CA GLN A 85 3.75 -3.52 0.12
C GLN A 85 2.51 -2.66 -0.15
N VAL A 86 2.20 -1.74 0.74
CA VAL A 86 1.07 -0.82 0.58
C VAL A 86 1.52 0.39 -0.24
N ASN A 87 0.89 0.58 -1.40
CA ASN A 87 1.06 1.76 -2.24
C ASN A 87 -0.13 2.71 -2.07
N GLU A 88 -0.14 3.81 -2.83
CA GLU A 88 -1.20 4.83 -2.72
C GLU A 88 -2.61 4.30 -3.04
N LYS A 89 -2.74 3.35 -3.96
CA LYS A 89 -4.03 2.80 -4.43
C LYS A 89 -4.07 1.27 -4.53
N THR A 90 -2.95 0.61 -4.30
CA THR A 90 -2.81 -0.84 -4.47
C THR A 90 -2.06 -1.44 -3.29
N ILE A 91 -2.28 -2.72 -3.06
CA ILE A 91 -1.41 -3.55 -2.23
C ILE A 91 -0.71 -4.53 -3.16
N THR A 92 0.62 -4.55 -3.11
CA THR A 92 1.43 -5.55 -3.81
C THR A 92 1.69 -6.71 -2.86
N TYR A 93 1.48 -7.94 -3.29
CA TYR A 93 1.88 -9.15 -2.57
C TYR A 93 2.58 -10.12 -3.52
N ASN A 94 3.32 -11.07 -2.97
CA ASN A 94 3.91 -12.14 -3.77
C ASN A 94 3.07 -13.41 -3.61
N ASP A 95 2.71 -14.03 -4.72
CA ASP A 95 2.02 -15.31 -4.71
C ASP A 95 2.96 -16.47 -4.31
N ILE A 96 2.42 -17.69 -4.26
CA ILE A 96 3.18 -18.89 -3.88
C ILE A 96 4.30 -19.25 -4.86
N LEU A 97 4.28 -18.71 -6.08
CA LEU A 97 5.30 -18.88 -7.10
C LEU A 97 6.32 -17.72 -7.10
N GLY A 98 6.16 -16.76 -6.19
CA GLY A 98 7.01 -15.58 -6.09
C GLY A 98 6.66 -14.47 -7.10
N GLN A 99 5.52 -14.56 -7.78
CA GLN A 99 5.06 -13.51 -8.68
C GLN A 99 4.46 -12.36 -7.89
N SER A 100 4.93 -11.15 -8.16
CA SER A 100 4.37 -9.93 -7.57
C SER A 100 3.06 -9.58 -8.26
N LEU A 101 1.99 -9.48 -7.47
CA LEU A 101 0.64 -9.15 -7.91
C LEU A 101 0.15 -7.90 -7.18
N GLU A 102 -0.47 -7.00 -7.92
CA GLU A 102 -1.10 -5.80 -7.36
C GLU A 102 -2.61 -5.99 -7.28
N VAL A 103 -3.17 -5.68 -6.12
CA VAL A 103 -4.62 -5.67 -5.90
C VAL A 103 -5.09 -4.26 -5.53
N PRO A 104 -6.21 -3.80 -6.11
CA PRO A 104 -6.72 -2.46 -5.85
C PRO A 104 -7.24 -2.35 -4.41
N ILE A 105 -6.90 -1.24 -3.75
CA ILE A 105 -7.49 -0.85 -2.47
C ILE A 105 -8.86 -0.24 -2.77
N VAL A 106 -9.91 -0.88 -2.23
CA VAL A 106 -11.30 -0.41 -2.33
C VAL A 106 -11.61 0.55 -1.21
N SER A 107 -11.13 0.26 0.01
CA SER A 107 -11.32 1.12 1.17
C SER A 107 -10.23 0.91 2.23
N GLN A 108 -10.13 1.83 3.17
CA GLN A 108 -9.24 1.71 4.33
C GLN A 108 -9.91 2.26 5.59
N ARG A 109 -9.62 1.65 6.73
CA ARG A 109 -10.10 2.09 8.05
C ARG A 109 -9.10 1.78 9.16
N PRO A 110 -9.13 2.51 10.29
CA PRO A 110 -8.35 2.13 11.47
C PRO A 110 -8.73 0.74 11.99
N ALA A 111 -7.73 -0.05 12.39
CA ALA A 111 -7.97 -1.28 13.13
C ALA A 111 -8.48 -0.94 14.54
N SER A 112 -9.61 -1.50 14.93
CA SER A 112 -10.03 -1.46 16.33
C SER A 112 -8.97 -2.15 17.19
N LYS A 113 -8.59 -1.55 18.33
CA LYS A 113 -7.71 -2.23 19.30
C LYS A 113 -8.34 -3.57 19.68
N GLN A 114 -7.65 -4.68 19.41
CA GLN A 114 -8.04 -5.96 20.01
C GLN A 114 -7.89 -5.82 21.52
N PRO A 115 -8.91 -6.17 22.33
CA PRO A 115 -8.72 -6.32 23.76
C PRO A 115 -7.65 -7.40 23.98
N LYS A 116 -6.68 -7.06 24.82
CA LYS A 116 -5.55 -7.93 25.19
C LYS A 116 -6.02 -9.07 26.07
#